data_AF-A0A7S2PQ78-F1
#
_entry.id   AF-A0A7S2PQ78-F1
#
_cell.length_a   1.000
_cell.length_b   1.000
_cell.length_c   1.000
_cell.angle_alpha   90.00
_cell.angle_beta   90.00
_cell.angle_gamma   90.00
#
_symmetry.space_group_name_H-M   'P 1'
#
loop_
_entity.id
_entity.type
_entity.pdbx_description
1 polymer ?
#
loop_
_entity_poly.entity_id
_entity_poly.type
_entity_poly.pdbx_seq_one_letter_code
_entity_poly.pdbx_strand_id
1 'polypeptide(L)'
;KARGLVSQQSLMAQRLLSSDGAHAEVKLHATLMNTKYSRNMRREDGSWMGGERETFDASVLMERFGQVDFGEVLLREVQLSCLDEMGDDGYYRSLISVPLFDPAAR
;
A
#
# COMPACT_ATOMS: atom_id res chain seq x y z
N LYS A 1 -2.41 -20.58 13.01
CA LYS A 1 -1.02 -21.01 13.35
C LYS A 1 -0.03 -20.21 12.51
N ALA A 2 0.54 -19.14 13.07
CA ALA A 2 1.51 -18.25 12.45
C ALA A 2 2.93 -18.88 12.32
N ARG A 3 3.04 -20.09 11.78
CA ARG A 3 4.34 -20.80 11.72
C ARG A 3 5.32 -20.18 10.72
N GLY A 4 4.84 -19.35 9.78
CA GLY A 4 5.66 -18.69 8.76
C GLY A 4 6.06 -17.25 9.08
N LEU A 5 5.63 -16.67 10.21
CA LEU A 5 5.88 -15.25 10.53
C LEU A 5 7.17 -15.00 11.32
N VAL A 6 8.01 -16.01 11.50
CA VAL A 6 9.13 -15.95 12.47
C VAL A 6 10.49 -16.21 11.82
N SER A 7 10.56 -16.69 10.57
CA SER A 7 11.86 -16.81 9.90
C SER A 7 12.33 -15.45 9.39
N GLN A 8 13.64 -15.20 9.51
CA GLN A 8 14.25 -13.96 9.02
C GLN A 8 13.94 -13.72 7.54
N GLN A 9 13.94 -14.77 6.71
CA GLN A 9 13.57 -14.70 5.30
C GLN A 9 12.12 -14.24 5.08
N SER A 10 11.18 -14.70 5.90
CA SER A 10 9.77 -14.29 5.80
C SER A 10 9.58 -12.85 6.25
N LEU A 11 10.28 -12.42 7.30
CA LEU A 11 10.27 -11.03 7.76
C LEU A 11 10.88 -10.08 6.72
N MET A 12 11.96 -10.49 6.04
CA MET A 12 12.52 -9.76 4.90
C MET A 12 11.55 -9.70 3.72
N ALA A 13 10.89 -10.81 3.36
CA ALA A 13 9.90 -10.84 2.27
C ALA A 13 8.69 -9.92 2.55
N GLN A 14 8.31 -9.78 3.82
CA GLN A 14 7.27 -8.86 4.30
C GLN A 14 7.77 -7.42 4.53
N ARG A 15 9.06 -7.14 4.27
CA ARG A 15 9.71 -5.85 4.50
C ARG A 15 9.64 -5.36 5.94
N LEU A 16 9.60 -6.28 6.91
CA LEU A 16 9.74 -5.98 8.33
C LEU A 16 11.24 -5.87 8.72
N LEU A 17 12.10 -6.60 8.00
CA LEU A 17 13.56 -6.49 8.10
C LEU A 17 14.16 -6.05 6.77
N SER A 18 15.25 -5.31 6.84
CA SER A 18 16.14 -5.03 5.70
C SER A 18 16.95 -6.28 5.32
N SER A 19 17.61 -6.24 4.17
CA SER A 19 18.38 -7.36 3.60
C SER A 19 19.59 -7.79 4.46
N ASP A 20 20.05 -6.93 5.36
CA ASP A 20 21.09 -7.20 6.36
C ASP A 20 20.53 -7.78 7.68
N GLY A 21 19.20 -7.92 7.79
CA GLY A 21 18.52 -8.38 9.00
C GLY A 21 18.27 -7.29 10.04
N ALA A 22 18.58 -6.02 9.75
CA ALA A 22 18.21 -4.88 10.57
C ALA A 22 16.75 -4.45 10.31
N HIS A 23 16.31 -3.36 10.95
CA HIS A 23 14.98 -2.82 10.77
C HIS A 23 14.81 -2.20 9.38
N ALA A 24 13.68 -2.49 8.72
CA ALA A 24 13.35 -1.85 7.47
C ALA A 24 13.03 -0.36 7.66
N GLU A 25 13.61 0.50 6.82
CA GLU A 25 13.25 1.91 6.75
C GLU A 25 11.87 2.06 6.06
N VAL A 26 10.99 2.86 6.66
CA VAL A 26 9.64 3.09 6.14
C VAL A 26 9.57 4.47 5.49
N LYS A 27 9.37 4.49 4.16
CA LYS A 27 9.04 5.71 3.42
C LYS A 27 7.53 5.87 3.30
N LEU A 28 6.98 6.84 4.01
CA LEU A 28 5.58 7.22 3.88
C LEU A 28 5.32 7.87 2.50
N HIS A 29 4.27 7.41 1.82
CA HIS A 29 3.82 7.95 0.53
C HIS A 29 2.35 7.62 0.31
N ALA A 30 1.64 8.45 -0.47
CA ALA A 30 0.30 8.15 -0.95
C ALA A 30 0.38 7.63 -2.39
N THR A 31 -0.10 6.40 -2.63
CA THR A 31 -0.05 5.79 -3.97
C THR A 31 -1.24 6.25 -4.80
N LEU A 32 -0.98 6.93 -5.91
CA LEU A 32 -2.01 7.33 -6.88
C LEU A 32 -2.21 6.28 -7.99
N MET A 33 -1.12 5.63 -8.42
CA MET A 33 -1.13 4.65 -9.49
C MET A 33 -0.16 3.52 -9.20
N ASN A 34 -0.55 2.30 -9.57
CA ASN A 34 0.29 1.13 -9.43
C ASN A 34 0.06 0.20 -10.63
N THR A 35 1.10 -0.02 -11.44
CA THR A 35 1.01 -0.82 -12.68
C THR A 35 0.67 -2.29 -12.41
N LYS A 36 0.87 -2.79 -11.19
CA LYS A 36 0.42 -4.13 -10.75
C LYS A 36 -1.08 -4.34 -10.99
N TYR A 37 -1.89 -3.28 -10.86
CA TYR A 37 -3.35 -3.35 -10.97
C TYR A 37 -3.87 -2.85 -12.33
N SER A 38 -3.00 -2.72 -13.33
CA SER A 38 -3.40 -2.34 -14.69
C SER A 38 -4.40 -3.34 -15.29
N ARG A 39 -5.45 -2.84 -15.95
CA ARG A 39 -6.54 -3.65 -16.53
C ARG A 39 -6.08 -4.57 -17.65
N ASN A 40 -4.96 -4.29 -18.31
CA ASN A 40 -4.38 -5.16 -19.34
C ASN A 40 -3.95 -6.54 -18.79
N MET A 41 -3.85 -6.69 -17.46
CA MET A 41 -3.58 -7.96 -16.81
C MET A 41 -4.84 -8.78 -16.51
N ARG A 42 -6.06 -8.27 -16.75
CA ARG A 42 -7.30 -9.05 -16.62
C ARG A 42 -7.80 -9.44 -18.01
N ARG A 43 -7.87 -10.74 -18.28
CA ARG A 43 -8.54 -11.28 -19.47
C ARG A 43 -10.06 -11.06 -19.40
N GLU A 44 -10.75 -11.13 -20.54
CA GLU A 44 -12.22 -11.08 -20.62
C GLU A 44 -12.90 -12.18 -19.78
N ASP A 45 -12.19 -13.28 -19.49
CA ASP A 45 -12.64 -14.38 -18.64
C ASP A 45 -12.40 -14.15 -17.12
N GLY A 46 -11.89 -12.98 -16.73
CA GLY A 46 -11.58 -12.63 -15.35
C GLY A 46 -10.28 -13.23 -14.80
N SER A 47 -9.53 -14.00 -15.59
CA SER A 47 -8.22 -14.52 -15.19
C SER A 47 -7.14 -13.45 -15.26
N TRP A 48 -6.22 -13.48 -14.29
CA TRP A 48 -5.05 -12.61 -14.30
C TRP A 48 -4.03 -13.17 -15.30
N MET A 49 -3.74 -12.44 -16.38
CA MET A 49 -2.52 -12.66 -17.15
C MET A 49 -1.35 -12.42 -16.20
N GLY A 50 -0.56 -13.44 -15.92
CA GLY A 50 0.77 -13.28 -15.34
C GLY A 50 1.69 -12.62 -16.38
N GLY A 51 1.41 -11.37 -16.74
CA GLY A 51 2.28 -10.58 -17.61
C GLY A 51 3.43 -9.98 -16.80
N GLU A 52 4.56 -9.79 -17.46
CA GLU A 52 5.69 -9.07 -16.88
C GLU A 52 5.24 -7.70 -16.35
N ARG A 53 5.85 -7.27 -15.24
CA ARG A 53 5.56 -5.95 -14.68
C ARG A 53 5.92 -4.89 -15.71
N GLU A 54 4.90 -4.25 -16.29
CA GLU A 54 5.10 -3.13 -17.18
C GLU A 54 5.59 -1.92 -16.38
N THR A 55 6.70 -1.35 -16.86
CA THR A 55 7.16 -0.03 -16.43
C THR A 55 6.42 1.04 -17.23
N PHE A 56 6.27 2.24 -16.68
CA PHE A 56 5.65 3.36 -17.38
C PHE A 56 6.52 4.61 -17.25
N ASP A 57 6.52 5.43 -18.30
CA ASP A 57 7.18 6.73 -18.28
C ASP A 57 6.27 7.76 -17.59
N ALA A 58 6.70 8.24 -16.43
CA ALA A 58 5.98 9.22 -15.63
C ALA A 58 6.44 10.66 -15.89
N SER A 59 7.39 10.91 -16.80
CA SER A 59 8.04 12.21 -16.96
C SER A 59 7.05 13.35 -17.22
N VAL A 60 6.10 13.13 -18.14
CA VAL A 60 5.05 14.12 -18.46
C VAL A 60 4.14 14.42 -17.27
N LEU A 61 3.89 13.43 -16.41
CA LEU A 61 3.10 13.65 -15.19
C LEU A 61 3.90 14.45 -14.17
N MET A 62 5.20 14.19 -14.05
CA MET A 62 6.08 14.92 -13.13
C MET A 62 6.29 16.37 -13.58
N GLU A 63 6.40 16.62 -14.88
CA GLU A 63 6.45 17.99 -15.43
C GLU A 63 5.20 18.80 -15.07
N ARG A 64 4.03 18.16 -15.08
CA ARG A 64 2.75 18.84 -14.81
C ARG A 64 2.40 18.93 -13.33
N PHE A 65 2.69 17.89 -12.56
CA PHE A 65 2.16 17.71 -11.20
C PHE A 65 3.24 17.54 -10.14
N GLY A 66 4.53 17.43 -10.51
CA GLY A 66 5.61 17.14 -9.58
C GLY A 66 5.91 18.25 -8.57
N GLN A 67 5.40 19.46 -8.79
CA GLN A 67 5.52 20.61 -7.89
C GLN A 67 4.16 21.05 -7.31
N VAL A 68 3.11 20.26 -7.50
CA VAL A 68 1.80 20.57 -6.93
C VAL A 68 1.81 20.24 -5.44
N ASP A 69 1.44 21.23 -4.64
CA ASP A 69 1.10 21.02 -3.25
C ASP A 69 -0.31 20.42 -3.14
N PHE A 70 -0.39 19.18 -2.67
CA PHE A 70 -1.66 18.48 -2.45
C PHE A 70 -2.30 18.83 -1.10
N GLY A 71 -1.67 19.72 -0.33
CA GLY A 71 -2.11 20.16 0.97
C GLY A 71 -1.69 19.23 2.10
N GLU A 72 -2.21 19.54 3.28
CA GLU A 72 -1.92 18.83 4.51
C GLU A 72 -3.09 17.91 4.90
N VAL A 73 -2.77 16.75 5.48
CA VAL A 73 -3.77 15.82 6.01
C VAL A 73 -3.46 15.49 7.46
N LEU A 74 -4.48 15.59 8.31
CA LEU A 74 -4.41 15.10 9.68
C LEU A 74 -4.66 13.59 9.69
N LEU A 75 -3.66 12.81 10.11
CA LEU A 75 -3.83 11.38 10.35
C LEU A 75 -4.69 11.16 11.61
N ARG A 76 -5.92 10.70 11.42
CA ARG A 76 -6.89 10.53 12.51
C ARG A 76 -6.81 9.17 13.17
N GLU A 77 -6.43 8.16 12.42
CA GLU A 77 -6.46 6.76 12.84
C GLU A 77 -5.48 5.91 12.05
N VAL A 78 -5.18 4.73 12.60
CA VAL A 78 -4.45 3.65 11.92
C VAL A 78 -5.39 2.46 11.82
N GLN A 79 -5.56 1.97 10.60
CA GLN A 79 -6.39 0.79 10.33
C GLN A 79 -5.52 -0.42 9.99
N LEU A 80 -5.92 -1.58 10.51
CA LEU A 80 -5.43 -2.87 10.01
C LEU A 80 -6.42 -3.39 8.97
N SER A 81 -6.07 -3.31 7.70
CA SER A 81 -6.98 -3.62 6.59
C SER A 81 -6.54 -4.84 5.78
N CYS A 82 -7.51 -5.46 5.09
CA CYS A 82 -7.27 -6.56 4.15
C CYS A 82 -6.93 -6.01 2.75
N LEU A 83 -5.78 -6.40 2.19
CA LEU A 83 -5.26 -5.84 0.93
C LEU A 83 -6.05 -6.21 -0.34
N ASP A 84 -6.86 -7.27 -0.31
CA ASP A 84 -7.59 -7.77 -1.48
C ASP A 84 -9.12 -7.80 -1.25
N GLU A 85 -9.60 -7.15 -0.19
CA GLU A 85 -11.02 -7.11 0.16
C GLU A 85 -11.47 -5.66 0.31
N MET A 86 -12.57 -5.32 -0.36
CA MET A 86 -13.17 -3.99 -0.32
C MET A 86 -14.33 -3.99 0.69
N GLY A 87 -14.49 -2.88 1.41
CA GLY A 87 -15.69 -2.57 2.17
C GLY A 87 -16.81 -2.05 1.26
N ASP A 88 -17.98 -1.85 1.86
CA ASP A 88 -19.18 -1.38 1.15
C ASP A 88 -19.05 0.06 0.61
N ASP A 89 -18.10 0.83 1.14
CA ASP A 89 -17.78 2.19 0.73
C ASP A 89 -16.77 2.27 -0.42
N GLY A 90 -16.25 1.13 -0.89
CA GLY A 90 -15.20 1.08 -1.90
C GLY A 90 -13.81 1.42 -1.36
N TYR A 91 -13.60 1.42 -0.03
CA TYR A 91 -12.28 1.43 0.61
C TYR A 91 -11.82 0.02 0.97
N TYR A 92 -10.56 -0.15 1.39
CA TYR A 92 -10.11 -1.46 1.90
C TYR A 92 -10.91 -1.85 3.14
N ARG A 93 -11.32 -3.13 3.23
CA ARG A 93 -12.03 -3.62 4.42
C ARG A 93 -11.11 -3.55 5.64
N SER A 94 -11.49 -2.74 6.62
CA SER A 94 -10.81 -2.63 7.91
C SER A 94 -11.23 -3.78 8.85
N LEU A 95 -10.26 -4.40 9.51
CA LEU A 95 -10.47 -5.36 10.60
C LEU A 95 -10.57 -4.66 11.95
N ILE A 96 -9.75 -3.64 12.15
CA ILE A 96 -9.73 -2.80 13.35
C ILE A 96 -9.20 -1.42 12.99
N SER A 97 -9.75 -0.39 13.62
CA SER A 97 -9.24 0.97 13.57
C SER A 97 -8.81 1.43 14.97
N VAL A 98 -7.67 2.10 15.05
CA VAL A 98 -7.13 2.70 16.27
C VAL A 98 -7.04 4.21 16.08
N PRO A 99 -7.76 5.02 16.86
CA PRO A 99 -7.66 6.47 16.77
C PRO A 99 -6.26 6.93 17.23
N LEU A 100 -5.64 7.82 16.45
CA LEU A 100 -4.37 8.47 16.80
C LEU A 100 -4.57 9.78 17.57
N PHE A 101 -5.78 10.34 17.51
CA PHE A 101 -6.14 11.55 18.20
C PHE A 101 -7.40 11.29 19.03
N ASP A 102 -7.34 11.55 20.33
CA ASP A 102 -8.51 11.64 21.19
C ASP A 102 -8.86 13.13 21.37
N PRO A 103 -9.97 13.62 20.78
CA PRO A 103 -10.44 14.98 21.00
C PRO A 103 -10.80 15.27 22.47
N ALA A 104 -11.06 14.24 23.29
CA ALA A 104 -11.44 14.37 24.69
C ALA A 104 -10.25 14.51 25.66
N ALA A 105 -9.01 14.39 25.18
CA ALA A 105 -7.79 14.50 26.00
C ALA A 105 -7.27 15.95 26.17
N ARG A 106 -8.15 16.96 26.06
CA ARG A 106 -7.82 18.39 26.28
C ARG A 106 -8.61 18.98 27.43
#